data_AF-A0A6N7FMJ0-F1
#
_entry.id   AF-A0A6N7FMJ0-F1
#
_cell.length_a   1.000
_cell.length_b   1.000
_cell.length_c   1.000
_cell.angle_alpha   90.00
_cell.angle_beta   90.00
_cell.angle_gamma   90.00
#
_symmetry.space_group_name_H-M   'P 1'
#
loop_
_entity.id
_entity.type
_entity.pdbx_description
1 polymer ?
#
loop_
_entity_poly.entity_id
_entity_poly.type
_entity_poly.pdbx_seq_one_letter_code
_entity_poly.pdbx_strand_id
1 'polypeptide(L)' 'MLVCHCWAVNDKQIRREILDGASGVDEVGERCGAGTSCGGCRVAIERLLFVHTPSGVLAA' A
#
# COMPACT_ATOMS: atom_id res chain seq x y z
N MET A 1 3.99 -3.48 -11.72
CA MET A 1 3.02 -4.60 -11.76
C MET A 1 1.66 -4.12 -11.27
N LEU A 2 0.55 -4.59 -11.86
CA LEU A 2 -0.78 -4.35 -11.30
C LEU A 2 -0.91 -5.07 -9.94
N VAL A 3 -1.29 -4.35 -8.90
CA VAL A 3 -1.39 -4.87 -7.53
C VAL A 3 -2.85 -5.02 -7.11
N CYS A 4 -3.67 -3.99 -7.33
CA CYS A 4 -5.11 -4.02 -7.06
C CYS A 4 -5.90 -4.03 -8.38
N HIS A 5 -6.62 -5.12 -8.65
CA HIS A 5 -7.44 -5.21 -9.86
C HIS A 5 -8.77 -4.46 -9.73
N CYS A 6 -9.35 -4.36 -8.52
CA CYS A 6 -10.64 -3.66 -8.31
C CYS A 6 -10.58 -2.19 -8.72
N TRP A 7 -9.46 -1.54 -8.43
CA TRP A 7 -9.26 -0.10 -8.62
C TRP A 7 -8.13 0.22 -9.62
N ALA A 8 -7.67 -0.79 -10.36
CA ALA A 8 -6.59 -0.68 -11.33
C ALA A 8 -5.31 0.02 -10.80
N VAL A 9 -4.93 -0.27 -9.55
CA VAL A 9 -3.75 0.34 -8.90
C VAL A 9 -2.52 -0.53 -9.08
N ASN A 10 -1.43 0.06 -9.57
CA ASN A 10 -0.14 -0.59 -9.73
C ASN A 10 0.83 -0.31 -8.56
N ASP A 11 1.92 -1.06 -8.52
CA ASP A 11 2.99 -0.93 -7.52
C ASP A 11 3.63 0.45 -7.49
N LYS A 12 3.80 1.11 -8.63
CA LYS A 12 4.37 2.47 -8.70
C LYS A 12 3.48 3.48 -7.97
N GLN A 13 2.17 3.39 -8.13
CA GLN A 13 1.20 4.23 -7.40
C GLN A 13 1.27 3.97 -5.89
N ILE A 14 1.24 2.69 -5.47
CA ILE A 14 1.34 2.36 -4.04
C ILE A 14 2.65 2.86 -3.43
N ARG A 15 3.79 2.66 -4.11
CA ARG A 15 5.08 3.20 -3.65
C ARG A 15 5.08 4.71 -3.55
N ARG A 16 4.39 5.41 -4.45
CA ARG A 16 4.25 6.86 -4.37
C ARG A 16 3.51 7.27 -3.09
N GLU A 17 2.40 6.61 -2.76
CA GLU A 17 1.67 6.89 -1.51
C GLU A 17 2.51 6.60 -0.26
N ILE A 18 3.30 5.53 -0.28
CA ILE A 18 4.23 5.21 0.82
C ILE A 18 5.29 6.31 0.99
N LEU A 19 5.90 6.77 -0.11
CA LEU A 19 6.86 7.87 -0.10
C LEU A 19 6.22 9.20 0.34
N ASP A 20 4.92 9.38 0.05
CA ASP A 20 4.11 10.53 0.47
C ASP A 20 3.50 10.34 1.89
N GLY A 21 3.98 9.33 2.63
CA GLY A 21 3.76 9.16 4.06
C GLY A 21 2.76 8.09 4.47
N ALA A 22 2.22 7.28 3.55
CA ALA A 22 1.37 6.16 3.92
C ALA A 22 2.19 5.09 4.65
N SER A 23 1.78 4.74 5.87
CA SER A 23 2.48 3.85 6.80
C SER A 23 1.76 2.52 7.03
N GLY A 24 0.55 2.37 6.50
CA GLY A 24 -0.28 1.18 6.65
C GLY A 24 -1.13 0.88 5.42
N VAL A 25 -1.67 -0.34 5.36
CA VAL A 25 -2.56 -0.78 4.27
C VAL A 25 -3.81 0.10 4.18
N ASP A 26 -4.36 0.50 5.32
CA ASP A 26 -5.57 1.31 5.37
C ASP A 26 -5.30 2.74 4.88
N GLU A 27 -4.20 3.37 5.29
CA GLU A 27 -3.78 4.68 4.76
C GLU A 27 -3.49 4.64 3.25
N VAL A 28 -2.87 3.56 2.74
CA VAL A 28 -2.72 3.35 1.29
C VAL A 28 -4.10 3.27 0.62
N GLY A 29 -5.05 2.57 1.26
CA GLY A 29 -6.42 2.45 0.77
C GLY A 29 -7.19 3.76 0.75
N GLU A 30 -7.04 4.60 1.78
CA GLU A 30 -7.63 5.94 1.82
C GLU A 30 -7.10 6.85 0.70
N ARG A 31 -5.81 6.72 0.37
CA ARG A 31 -5.14 7.59 -0.61
C ARG A 31 -5.37 7.19 -2.06
N CYS A 32 -5.39 5.90 -2.36
CA CYS A 32 -5.47 5.41 -3.75
C CYS A 32 -6.52 4.31 -4.00
N GLY A 33 -7.31 3.95 -2.99
CA GLY A 33 -8.36 2.94 -3.06
C GLY A 33 -7.87 1.48 -2.94
N ALA A 34 -6.58 1.19 -3.11
CA ALA A 34 -6.08 -0.17 -3.05
C ALA A 34 -6.36 -0.84 -1.68
N GLY A 35 -6.94 -2.04 -1.67
CA GLY A 35 -7.24 -2.78 -0.43
C GLY A 35 -8.59 -2.48 0.21
N THR A 36 -9.43 -1.64 -0.41
CA THR A 36 -10.75 -1.22 0.11
C THR A 36 -11.96 -2.01 -0.43
N SER A 37 -11.75 -2.94 -1.37
CA SER A 37 -12.83 -3.74 -1.98
C SER A 37 -12.67 -5.24 -1.64
N CYS A 38 -12.11 -6.07 -2.53
CA CYS A 38 -11.99 -7.51 -2.29
C CYS A 38 -10.89 -7.91 -1.30
N GLY A 39 -9.99 -6.99 -0.95
CA GLY A 39 -8.87 -7.23 -0.01
C GLY A 39 -7.72 -8.09 -0.55
N GLY A 40 -7.84 -8.73 -1.72
CA GLY A 40 -6.82 -9.66 -2.24
C GLY A 40 -5.42 -9.07 -2.44
N CYS A 41 -5.31 -7.74 -2.56
CA CYS A 41 -4.04 -7.05 -2.70
C CYS A 41 -3.39 -6.62 -1.37
N ARG A 42 -4.06 -6.78 -0.21
CA ARG A 42 -3.58 -6.27 1.09
C ARG A 42 -2.21 -6.82 1.48
N VAL A 43 -1.98 -8.14 1.33
CA VAL A 43 -0.67 -8.77 1.59
C VAL A 43 0.44 -8.23 0.67
N ALA A 44 0.11 -7.89 -0.58
CA ALA A 44 1.08 -7.28 -1.50
C ALA A 44 1.41 -5.84 -1.09
N ILE A 45 0.43 -5.09 -0.58
CA ILE A 45 0.63 -3.73 -0.03
C ILE A 45 1.52 -3.79 1.22
N GLU A 46 1.28 -4.72 2.15
CA GLU A 46 2.12 -4.92 3.34
C GLU A 46 3.59 -5.19 2.99
N ARG A 47 3.84 -6.02 1.97
CA ARG A 47 5.20 -6.27 1.48
C ARG A 47 5.85 -5.02 0.91
N LEU A 48 5.09 -4.20 0.18
CA LEU A 48 5.60 -2.93 -0.35
C LEU A 48 5.93 -1.95 0.79
N LEU A 49 5.07 -1.86 1.81
CA LEU A 49 5.36 -1.07 3.02
C LEU A 49 6.63 -1.56 3.71
N PHE A 50 6.74 -2.86 3.97
CA PHE A 50 7.90 -3.45 4.66
C PHE A 50 9.24 -3.12 3.98
N VAL A 51 9.31 -3.12 2.65
CA VAL A 51 10.56 -2.85 1.93
C VAL A 51 10.83 -1.37 1.65
N HIS A 52 9.88 -0.47 1.89
CA HIS A 52 10.04 0.99 1.66
C HIS A 52 10.03 1.80 2.96
N THR A 53 9.54 1.26 4.07
CA THR A 53 9.62 1.92 5.38
C THR A 53 10.99 1.63 6.00
N PRO A 54 11.83 2.65 6.31
CA PRO A 54 13.05 2.41 7.06
C PRO A 54 12.68 1.79 8.42
N SER A 55 13.41 0.75 8.84
CA SER A 55 13.11 -0.15 9.98
C SER A 55 13.02 0.50 11.38
N GLY A 56 12.75 1.79 11.49
CA GLY A 56 12.56 2.53 12.75
C GLY A 56 11.11 2.91 13.07
N VAL A 57 10.12 2.63 12.21
CA VAL A 57 8.70 2.93 12.46
C VAL A 57 7.85 1.68 12.26
N LEU A 58 8.05 0.67 13.10
CA LEU A 58 6.94 -0.22 13.48
C LEU A 58 6.16 0.55 14.55
N ALA A 59 5.27 1.44 14.10
CA ALA A 59 4.30 2.08 14.97
C ALA A 59 3.36 1.01 15.53
N ALA A 60 3.15 1.11 16.85
CA ALA A 60 2.41 0.23 17.74
C ALA A 60 0.93 0.06 17.37
#